data_AF-A0A6A6K227-F1
#
_entry.id   AF-A0A6A6K227-F1
#
_cell.length_a   1.000
_cell.length_b   1.000
_cell.length_c   1.000
_cell.angle_alpha   90.00
_cell.angle_beta   90.00
_cell.angle_gamma   90.00
#
_symmetry.space_group_name_H-M   'P 1'
#
loop_
_entity.id
_entity.type
_entity.pdbx_description
1 polymer ?
#
loop_
_entity_poly.entity_id
_entity_poly.type
_entity_poly.pdbx_seq_one_letter_code
_entity_poly.pdbx_strand_id
1 'polypeptide(L)'
;MDYFFHRFFFFISMGTLLAVTVLVYIEDEVGRSWAYGICTVAMFIAVFIFFSGNKRYRYKKSLGSPIVHIFQVIVAATRKRKMNLPYNISSLYENTPEASRIQHTDQFHFLDKAAIVADGDFENSGSAPNSWKLCSVTRVEEVKMMVRILPIWATTIIFWTTYAQMITFSVEQASTMERSIGSFQIPAGSLTVFFVAAI
;
A
#
# COMPACT_ATOMS: atom_id res chain seq x y z
N MET A 1 0.29 10.33 -21.16
CA MET A 1 -0.09 9.42 -20.05
C MET A 1 -1.40 9.89 -19.42
N ASP A 2 -1.59 11.19 -19.23
CA ASP A 2 -2.75 11.75 -18.54
C ASP A 2 -4.08 11.38 -19.20
N TYR A 3 -4.18 11.43 -20.53
CA TYR A 3 -5.41 11.03 -21.23
C TYR A 3 -5.82 9.57 -20.97
N PHE A 4 -4.85 8.65 -20.89
CA PHE A 4 -5.11 7.26 -20.56
C PHE A 4 -5.62 7.12 -19.12
N PHE A 5 -4.95 7.76 -18.16
CA PHE A 5 -5.36 7.67 -16.75
C PHE A 5 -6.71 8.33 -16.48
N HIS A 6 -7.00 9.50 -17.07
CA HIS A 6 -8.32 10.13 -16.91
C HIS A 6 -9.44 9.21 -17.41
N ARG A 7 -9.28 8.60 -18.59
CA ARG A 7 -10.29 7.69 -19.13
C ARG A 7 -10.39 6.40 -18.33
N PHE A 8 -9.26 5.89 -17.85
CA PHE A 8 -9.23 4.73 -16.96
C PHE A 8 -10.00 4.99 -15.66
N PHE A 9 -9.76 6.14 -15.00
CA PHE A 9 -10.51 6.53 -13.81
C PHE A 9 -12.00 6.74 -14.09
N PHE A 10 -12.35 7.35 -15.23
CA PHE A 10 -13.75 7.46 -15.63
C PHE A 10 -14.45 6.10 -15.74
N PHE A 11 -13.81 5.10 -16.35
CA PHE A 11 -14.36 3.75 -16.45
C PHE A 11 -14.42 3.03 -15.09
N ILE A 12 -13.46 3.24 -14.20
CA ILE A 12 -13.53 2.72 -12.83
C ILE A 12 -14.73 3.32 -12.10
N SER A 13 -14.89 4.64 -12.09
CA SER A 13 -15.99 5.30 -11.40
C SER A 13 -17.35 4.85 -11.94
N MET A 14 -17.51 4.78 -13.26
CA MET A 14 -18.72 4.24 -13.89
C MET A 14 -18.96 2.77 -13.52
N GLY A 15 -17.90 1.95 -13.53
CA GLY A 15 -17.96 0.55 -13.14
C GLY A 15 -18.39 0.36 -11.68
N THR A 16 -17.86 1.17 -10.76
CA THR A 16 -18.26 1.16 -9.35
C THR A 16 -19.72 1.56 -9.18
N LEU A 17 -20.20 2.59 -9.88
CA LEU A 17 -21.61 2.98 -9.86
C LEU A 17 -22.53 1.86 -10.34
N LEU A 18 -22.17 1.20 -11.45
CA LEU A 18 -22.92 0.04 -11.96
C LEU A 18 -22.86 -1.15 -11.00
N ALA A 19 -21.73 -1.38 -10.33
CA ALA A 19 -21.59 -2.44 -9.34
C ALA A 19 -22.53 -2.23 -8.15
N VAL A 20 -22.52 -1.04 -7.53
CA VAL A 20 -23.38 -0.77 -6.35
C VAL A 20 -24.87 -0.66 -6.69
N THR A 21 -25.24 -0.49 -7.96
CA THR A 21 -26.64 -0.40 -8.40
C THR A 21 -27.11 -1.68 -9.08
N VAL A 22 -26.64 -1.94 -10.30
CA VAL A 22 -27.10 -3.05 -11.16
C VAL A 22 -26.66 -4.40 -10.60
N LEU A 23 -25.40 -4.55 -10.18
CA LEU A 23 -24.94 -5.83 -9.65
C LEU A 23 -25.65 -6.17 -8.33
N VAL A 24 -25.80 -5.21 -7.43
CA VAL A 24 -26.56 -5.39 -6.18
C VAL A 24 -28.03 -5.72 -6.45
N TYR A 25 -28.65 -5.11 -7.47
CA TYR A 25 -29.99 -5.49 -7.90
C TYR A 25 -30.08 -6.95 -8.35
N ILE A 26 -29.10 -7.43 -9.12
CA ILE A 26 -29.04 -8.85 -9.51
C ILE A 26 -28.83 -9.73 -8.27
N GLU A 27 -28.03 -9.32 -7.30
CA GLU A 27 -27.80 -10.07 -6.06
C GLU A 27 -29.07 -10.26 -5.23
N ASP A 28 -29.85 -9.19 -5.06
CA ASP A 28 -31.01 -9.16 -4.16
C ASP A 28 -32.31 -9.65 -4.84
N GLU A 29 -32.56 -9.30 -6.10
CA GLU A 29 -33.85 -9.62 -6.78
C GLU A 29 -33.78 -10.86 -7.69
N VAL A 30 -32.66 -11.10 -8.36
CA VAL A 30 -32.52 -12.26 -9.28
C VAL A 30 -31.91 -13.46 -8.56
N GLY A 31 -30.91 -13.21 -7.73
CA GLY A 31 -30.27 -14.20 -6.88
C GLY A 31 -28.74 -14.11 -6.91
N ARG A 32 -28.15 -14.33 -5.74
CA ARG A 32 -26.69 -14.22 -5.49
C ARG A 32 -25.83 -15.09 -6.41
N SER A 33 -26.31 -16.29 -6.76
CA SER A 33 -25.58 -17.19 -7.67
C SER A 33 -25.34 -16.57 -9.05
N TRP A 34 -26.30 -15.80 -9.58
CA TRP A 34 -26.16 -15.12 -10.86
C TRP A 34 -25.12 -14.00 -10.80
N ALA A 35 -25.19 -13.16 -9.77
CA ALA A 35 -24.24 -12.06 -9.59
C ALA A 35 -22.80 -12.57 -9.42
N TYR A 36 -22.57 -13.56 -8.56
CA TYR A 36 -21.24 -14.16 -8.40
C TYR A 36 -20.76 -14.88 -9.66
N GLY A 37 -21.67 -15.48 -10.43
CA GLY A 37 -21.38 -16.04 -11.74
C GLY A 37 -20.86 -14.98 -12.73
N ILE A 38 -21.54 -13.83 -12.81
CA ILE A 38 -21.13 -12.70 -13.66
C ILE A 38 -19.73 -12.22 -13.25
N CYS A 39 -19.48 -12.01 -11.95
CA CYS A 39 -18.16 -11.59 -11.45
C CYS A 39 -17.07 -12.59 -11.79
N THR A 40 -17.37 -13.89 -11.68
CA THR A 40 -16.43 -14.97 -11.99
C THR A 40 -16.07 -14.98 -13.49
N VAL A 41 -17.07 -14.92 -14.36
CA VAL A 41 -16.87 -14.88 -15.82
C VAL A 41 -16.09 -13.62 -16.22
N ALA A 42 -16.42 -12.46 -15.66
CA ALA A 42 -15.69 -11.21 -15.90
C ALA A 42 -14.21 -11.32 -15.51
N MET A 43 -13.90 -11.95 -14.37
CA MET A 43 -12.52 -12.20 -13.94
C MET A 43 -11.77 -13.12 -14.91
N PHE A 44 -12.40 -14.20 -15.38
CA PHE A 44 -11.78 -15.09 -16.37
C PHE A 44 -11.46 -14.35 -17.68
N ILE A 45 -12.38 -13.51 -18.16
CA ILE A 45 -12.16 -12.67 -19.35
C ILE A 45 -10.98 -11.71 -19.11
N ALA A 46 -10.92 -11.05 -17.95
CA ALA A 46 -9.83 -10.14 -17.62
C ALA A 46 -8.46 -10.84 -17.61
N VAL A 47 -8.38 -12.03 -17.01
CA VAL A 47 -7.17 -12.87 -16.99
C VAL A 47 -6.76 -13.30 -18.41
N PHE A 48 -7.72 -13.71 -19.24
CA PHE A 48 -7.45 -14.09 -20.62
C PHE A 48 -6.90 -12.92 -21.46
N ILE A 49 -7.49 -11.72 -21.31
CA ILE A 49 -7.01 -10.50 -21.98
C ILE A 49 -5.60 -10.14 -21.49
N PHE A 50 -5.34 -10.25 -20.19
CA PHE A 50 -4.04 -10.00 -19.60
C PHE A 50 -2.96 -10.93 -20.18
N PHE A 51 -3.22 -12.23 -20.25
CA PHE A 51 -2.26 -13.18 -20.84
C PHE A 51 -2.09 -13.01 -22.36
N SER A 52 -3.14 -12.63 -23.08
CA SER A 52 -3.07 -12.32 -24.51
C SER A 52 -2.11 -11.15 -24.80
N GLY A 53 -1.94 -10.23 -23.86
CA GLY A 53 -1.03 -9.09 -23.95
C GLY A 53 0.44 -9.39 -23.66
N ASN A 54 0.78 -10.60 -23.19
CA ASN A 54 2.10 -10.90 -22.61
C ASN A 54 3.29 -10.55 -23.53
N LYS A 55 3.16 -10.79 -24.85
CA LYS A 55 4.21 -10.48 -25.84
C LYS A 55 4.42 -8.97 -26.07
N ARG A 56 3.45 -8.13 -25.69
CA ARG A 56 3.49 -6.66 -25.89
C ARG A 56 3.89 -5.90 -24.63
N TYR A 57 4.01 -6.56 -23.47
CA TYR A 57 4.34 -5.92 -22.22
C TYR A 57 5.83 -5.60 -22.10
N ARG A 58 6.15 -4.43 -21.54
CA ARG A 58 7.53 -4.03 -21.22
C ARG A 58 7.80 -4.34 -19.74
N TYR A 59 8.62 -5.35 -19.49
CA TYR A 59 8.97 -5.75 -18.12
C TYR A 59 9.96 -4.75 -17.49
N LYS A 60 9.61 -4.25 -16.30
CA LYS A 60 10.51 -3.43 -15.49
C LYS A 60 11.41 -4.35 -14.67
N LYS A 61 12.71 -4.06 -14.63
CA LYS A 61 13.66 -4.79 -13.75
C LYS A 61 13.19 -4.64 -12.30
N SER A 62 13.19 -5.74 -11.55
CA SER A 62 12.83 -5.70 -10.12
C SER A 62 13.85 -4.84 -9.38
N LEU A 63 13.40 -3.67 -8.92
CA LEU A 63 14.07 -2.97 -7.83
C LEU A 63 13.56 -3.66 -6.56
N GLY A 64 14.47 -4.11 -5.69
CA GLY A 64 14.12 -4.90 -4.50
C GLY A 64 13.04 -4.25 -3.62
N SER A 65 12.53 -5.00 -2.65
CA SER A 65 11.42 -4.53 -1.81
C SER A 65 11.87 -3.47 -0.79
N PRO A 66 11.25 -2.27 -0.76
CA PRO A 66 11.47 -1.28 0.30
C PRO A 66 11.23 -1.84 1.71
N ILE A 67 10.29 -2.78 1.84
CA ILE A 67 9.99 -3.44 3.13
C ILE A 67 11.19 -4.25 3.61
N VAL A 68 11.91 -4.91 2.69
CA VAL A 68 13.13 -5.66 3.04
C VAL A 68 14.22 -4.70 3.54
N HIS A 69 14.33 -3.51 2.96
CA HIS A 69 15.28 -2.49 3.43
C HIS A 69 14.94 -2.01 4.85
N ILE A 70 13.67 -1.82 5.18
CA ILE A 70 13.23 -1.47 6.55
C ILE A 70 13.65 -2.57 7.53
N PHE A 71 13.36 -3.84 7.22
CA PHE A 71 13.75 -4.95 8.09
C PHE A 71 15.26 -5.12 8.23
N GLN A 72 16.02 -4.91 7.16
CA GLN A 72 17.49 -4.92 7.19
C GLN A 72 18.05 -3.93 8.20
N VAL A 73 17.56 -2.67 8.17
CA VAL A 73 17.98 -1.63 9.11
C VAL A 73 17.61 -2.00 10.55
N ILE A 74 16.38 -2.46 10.79
CA ILE A 74 15.92 -2.86 12.13
C ILE A 74 16.76 -4.03 12.68
N VAL A 75 17.01 -5.04 11.86
CA VAL A 75 17.80 -6.22 12.26
C VAL A 75 19.25 -5.84 12.52
N ALA A 76 19.87 -5.04 11.65
CA ALA A 76 21.25 -4.57 11.82
C ALA A 76 21.39 -3.71 13.09
N ALA A 77 20.47 -2.76 13.32
CA ALA A 77 20.43 -1.94 14.53
C ALA A 77 20.28 -2.78 15.80
N THR A 78 19.40 -3.79 15.76
CA THR A 78 19.16 -4.68 16.90
C THR A 78 20.37 -5.55 17.23
N ARG A 79 21.05 -6.08 16.20
CA ARG A 79 22.29 -6.85 16.36
C ARG A 79 23.41 -6.01 16.98
N LYS A 80 23.51 -4.74 16.57
CA LYS A 80 24.53 -3.79 17.05
C LYS A 80 24.08 -2.99 18.27
N ARG A 81 22.97 -3.35 18.91
CA ARG A 81 22.38 -2.58 20.03
C ARG A 81 23.34 -2.38 21.21
N LYS A 82 24.26 -3.32 21.44
CA LYS A 82 25.27 -3.26 22.53
C LYS A 82 26.50 -2.40 22.20
N MET A 83 26.67 -1.95 20.95
CA MET A 83 27.79 -1.09 20.57
C MET A 83 27.52 0.37 20.93
N ASN A 84 28.59 1.09 21.29
CA ASN A 84 28.55 2.53 21.54
C ASN A 84 28.55 3.27 20.21
N LEU A 85 27.72 4.31 20.10
CA LEU A 85 27.69 5.15 18.91
C LEU A 85 28.98 5.98 18.87
N PRO A 86 29.70 6.04 17.74
CA PRO A 86 30.91 6.86 17.63
C PRO A 86 30.56 8.35 17.73
N TYR A 87 31.47 9.14 18.28
CA TYR A 87 31.29 10.59 18.46
C TYR A 87 31.23 11.36 17.11
N ASN A 88 31.83 10.81 16.05
CA ASN A 88 31.88 11.43 14.73
C ASN A 88 30.95 10.74 13.73
N ILE A 89 29.99 11.47 13.18
CA ILE A 89 29.05 11.01 12.13
C ILE A 89 29.81 10.56 10.87
N SER A 90 30.98 11.14 10.59
CA SER A 90 31.86 10.77 9.48
C SER A 90 32.45 9.35 9.57
N SER A 91 32.31 8.66 10.71
CA SER A 91 32.75 7.27 10.89
C SER A 91 31.67 6.22 10.60
N LEU A 92 30.44 6.65 10.29
CA LEU A 92 29.35 5.75 9.92
C LEU A 92 29.48 5.34 8.44
N TYR A 93 28.99 4.13 8.13
CA TYR A 93 29.05 3.60 6.77
C TYR A 93 28.13 4.38 5.82
N GLU A 94 28.69 4.88 4.72
CA GLU A 94 27.94 5.55 3.65
C GLU A 94 28.46 5.12 2.28
N ASN A 95 27.54 4.80 1.35
CA ASN A 95 27.85 4.33 -0.01
C ASN A 95 27.19 5.21 -1.07
N THR A 96 26.50 6.27 -0.66
CA THR A 96 25.74 7.17 -1.54
C THR A 96 26.58 8.41 -1.88
N PRO A 97 26.63 8.85 -3.16
CA PRO A 97 27.34 10.07 -3.54
C PRO A 97 26.72 11.31 -2.86
N GLU A 98 27.54 12.31 -2.57
CA GLU A 98 27.20 13.47 -1.73
C GLU A 98 25.93 14.20 -2.16
N ALA A 99 25.69 14.33 -3.46
CA ALA A 99 24.52 14.99 -4.04
C ALA A 99 23.18 14.29 -3.73
N SER A 100 23.22 13.03 -3.27
CA SER A 100 22.03 12.21 -2.96
C SER A 100 21.98 11.76 -1.49
N ARG A 101 22.84 12.30 -0.62
CA ARG A 101 22.83 11.99 0.81
C ARG A 101 21.67 12.68 1.51
N ILE A 102 20.97 11.95 2.37
CA ILE A 102 19.96 12.51 3.27
C ILE A 102 20.69 13.08 4.49
N GLN A 103 20.28 14.28 4.93
CA GLN A 103 20.85 14.91 6.11
C GLN A 103 20.56 14.07 7.36
N HIS A 104 21.59 13.81 8.16
CA HIS A 104 21.48 13.06 9.39
C HIS A 104 20.56 13.77 10.39
N THR A 105 19.70 13.01 11.09
CA THR A 105 18.88 13.55 12.19
C THR A 105 19.16 12.87 13.52
N ASP A 106 19.13 13.64 14.61
CA ASP A 106 19.33 13.17 16.01
C ASP A 106 18.14 12.38 16.61
N GLN A 107 17.14 12.03 15.81
CA GLN A 107 16.00 11.23 16.28
C GLN A 107 16.22 9.75 16.01
N PHE A 108 15.73 8.90 16.92
CA PHE A 108 15.85 7.43 16.83
C PHE A 108 17.30 6.93 16.73
N HIS A 109 18.19 7.43 17.59
CA HIS A 109 19.62 7.04 17.62
C HIS A 109 19.90 5.54 17.68
N PHE A 110 18.95 4.73 18.15
CA PHE A 110 19.13 3.28 18.14
C PHE A 110 19.24 2.71 16.71
N LEU A 111 18.61 3.34 15.71
CA LEU A 111 18.66 2.93 14.31
C LEU A 111 20.01 3.25 13.68
N ASP A 112 20.70 4.30 14.14
CA ASP A 112 22.04 4.67 13.68
C ASP A 112 23.08 3.59 13.94
N LYS A 113 22.81 2.71 14.91
CA LYS A 113 23.63 1.55 15.20
C LYS A 113 23.71 0.57 14.02
N ALA A 114 22.75 0.58 13.10
CA ALA A 114 22.81 -0.22 11.87
C ALA A 114 23.96 0.19 10.93
N ALA A 115 24.43 1.43 11.03
CA ALA A 115 25.48 2.00 10.19
C ALA A 115 26.86 2.02 10.85
N ILE A 116 27.00 1.48 12.07
CA ILE A 116 28.30 1.29 12.73
C ILE A 116 29.06 0.17 12.02
N VAL A 117 30.29 0.41 11.59
CA VAL A 117 31.17 -0.61 11.02
C VAL A 117 31.72 -1.49 12.14
N ALA A 118 31.50 -2.81 12.06
CA ALA A 118 32.03 -3.80 13.00
C ALA A 118 32.95 -4.81 12.29
N ASP A 119 33.85 -5.42 13.05
CA ASP A 119 34.77 -6.45 12.55
C ASP A 119 33.99 -7.65 11.99
N GLY A 120 34.20 -7.98 10.72
CA GLY A 120 33.50 -9.06 10.01
C GLY A 120 32.22 -8.66 9.26
N ASP A 121 31.93 -7.36 9.14
CA ASP A 121 30.85 -6.85 8.27
C ASP A 121 31.19 -6.92 6.77
N PHE A 122 32.48 -6.94 6.45
CA PHE A 122 33.00 -7.13 5.10
C PHE A 122 33.55 -8.56 4.98
N GLU A 123 32.96 -9.37 4.11
CA GLU A 123 33.38 -10.77 3.91
C GLU A 123 34.74 -10.88 3.20
N ASN A 124 35.13 -9.86 2.42
CA ASN A 124 36.45 -9.69 1.80
C ASN A 124 36.72 -8.20 1.55
N SER A 125 37.98 -7.77 1.64
CA SER A 125 38.47 -6.38 1.43
C SER A 125 38.21 -5.86 0.01
N GLY A 126 36.94 -5.59 -0.32
CA GLY A 126 36.47 -5.17 -1.65
C GLY A 126 35.06 -5.62 -2.02
N SER A 127 34.40 -6.45 -1.20
CA SER A 127 33.02 -6.91 -1.44
C SER A 127 31.99 -5.96 -0.80
N ALA A 128 30.83 -5.78 -1.45
CA ALA A 128 29.73 -5.02 -0.87
C ALA A 128 29.30 -5.65 0.47
N PRO A 129 29.08 -4.86 1.52
CA PRO A 129 28.75 -5.41 2.83
C PRO A 129 27.37 -6.07 2.81
N ASN A 130 27.20 -7.08 3.67
CA ASN A 130 25.91 -7.74 3.81
C ASN A 130 24.89 -6.74 4.39
N SER A 131 23.86 -6.41 3.60
CA SER A 131 22.84 -5.42 3.98
C SER A 131 22.06 -5.79 5.24
N TRP A 132 22.10 -7.05 5.70
CA TRP A 132 21.49 -7.50 6.96
C TRP A 132 22.39 -7.30 8.20
N LYS A 133 23.66 -6.95 8.01
CA LYS A 133 24.63 -6.67 9.07
C LYS A 133 25.03 -5.20 9.11
N LEU A 134 25.17 -4.57 7.95
CA LEU A 134 25.58 -3.17 7.80
C LEU A 134 24.69 -2.45 6.79
N CYS A 135 24.11 -1.32 7.21
CA CYS A 135 23.29 -0.44 6.38
C CYS A 135 23.96 0.93 6.24
N SER A 136 23.74 1.65 5.13
CA SER A 136 24.22 3.02 4.99
C SER A 136 23.40 4.01 5.81
N VAL A 137 23.99 5.15 6.19
CA VAL A 137 23.29 6.24 6.91
C VAL A 137 22.07 6.70 6.12
N THR A 138 22.18 6.85 4.79
CA THR A 138 21.05 7.22 3.93
C THR A 138 19.86 6.25 4.08
N ARG A 139 20.09 4.92 4.11
CA ARG A 139 19.01 3.94 4.33
C ARG A 139 18.43 4.03 5.74
N VAL A 140 19.25 4.31 6.74
CA VAL A 140 18.79 4.50 8.12
C VAL A 140 17.88 5.73 8.20
N GLU A 141 18.25 6.83 7.56
CA GLU A 141 17.43 8.05 7.52
C GLU A 141 16.12 7.85 6.76
N GLU A 142 16.10 7.10 5.65
CA GLU A 142 14.85 6.71 4.96
C GLU A 142 13.88 5.99 5.93
N VAL A 143 14.40 5.06 6.74
CA VAL A 143 13.59 4.33 7.73
C VAL A 143 13.12 5.27 8.85
N LYS A 144 13.97 6.18 9.33
CA LYS A 144 13.56 7.20 10.31
C LYS A 144 12.42 8.07 9.77
N MET A 145 12.50 8.50 8.51
CA MET A 145 11.43 9.26 7.86
C MET A 145 10.12 8.47 7.81
N MET A 146 10.17 7.18 7.49
CA MET A 146 8.99 6.31 7.54
C MET A 146 8.40 6.22 8.95
N VAL A 147 9.24 6.04 9.98
CA VAL A 147 8.80 5.99 11.38
C VAL A 147 8.12 7.30 11.80
N ARG A 148 8.60 8.45 11.33
CA ARG A 148 7.95 9.75 11.59
C ARG A 148 6.58 9.89 10.96
N ILE A 149 6.29 9.19 9.86
CA ILE A 149 4.99 9.21 9.19
C ILE A 149 4.00 8.27 9.87
N LEU A 150 4.46 7.25 10.62
CA LEU A 150 3.59 6.27 11.28
C LEU A 150 2.51 6.89 12.18
N PRO A 151 2.76 7.93 13.00
CA PRO A 151 1.70 8.56 13.79
C PRO A 151 0.60 9.18 12.92
N ILE A 152 0.96 9.86 11.83
CA ILE A 152 -0.01 10.43 10.88
C ILE A 152 -0.79 9.32 10.18
N TRP A 153 -0.11 8.24 9.79
CA TRP A 153 -0.77 7.08 9.23
C TRP A 153 -1.75 6.44 10.23
N ALA A 154 -1.37 6.33 11.52
CA ALA A 154 -2.21 5.75 12.55
C ALA A 154 -3.50 6.55 12.79
N THR A 155 -3.46 7.89 12.69
CA THR A 155 -4.69 8.70 12.80
C THR A 155 -5.68 8.44 11.66
N THR A 156 -5.22 7.98 10.49
CA THR A 156 -6.12 7.60 9.37
C THR A 156 -6.96 6.36 9.65
N ILE A 157 -6.59 5.53 10.64
CA ILE A 157 -7.34 4.31 11.00
C ILE A 157 -8.78 4.65 11.41
N ILE A 158 -8.97 5.76 12.12
CA ILE A 158 -10.30 6.20 12.58
C ILE A 158 -11.19 6.52 11.38
N PHE A 159 -10.68 7.21 10.36
CA PHE A 159 -11.41 7.49 9.14
C PHE A 159 -11.86 6.19 8.44
N TRP A 160 -10.95 5.23 8.26
CA TRP A 160 -11.28 3.94 7.66
C TRP A 160 -12.28 3.13 8.48
N THR A 161 -12.23 3.24 9.80
CA THR A 161 -13.20 2.58 10.69
C THR A 161 -14.60 3.17 10.49
N THR A 162 -14.73 4.49 10.50
CA THR A 162 -16.01 5.18 10.24
C THR A 162 -16.54 4.85 8.86
N TYR A 163 -15.67 4.83 7.84
CA TYR A 163 -16.04 4.46 6.47
C TYR A 163 -16.58 3.02 6.39
N ALA A 164 -15.94 2.07 7.07
CA ALA A 164 -16.41 0.68 7.13
C ALA A 164 -17.79 0.56 7.80
N GLN A 165 -17.99 1.26 8.92
CA GLN A 165 -19.29 1.26 9.62
C GLN A 165 -20.39 1.91 8.78
N MET A 166 -20.05 2.96 8.02
CA MET A 166 -20.97 3.64 7.12
C MET A 166 -21.46 2.71 6.02
N ILE A 167 -20.58 1.91 5.40
CA ILE A 167 -21.01 0.94 4.39
C ILE A 167 -21.92 -0.15 4.97
N THR A 168 -21.71 -0.59 6.22
CA THR A 168 -22.51 -1.68 6.81
C THR A 168 -23.80 -1.20 7.46
N PHE A 169 -23.73 -0.25 8.40
CA PHE A 169 -24.91 0.20 9.14
C PHE A 169 -25.88 0.99 8.28
N SER A 170 -25.41 1.71 7.27
CA SER A 170 -26.33 2.39 6.37
C SER A 170 -27.15 1.41 5.52
N VAL A 171 -26.62 0.23 5.22
CA VAL A 171 -27.39 -0.84 4.54
C VAL A 171 -28.43 -1.45 5.48
N GLU A 172 -28.09 -1.71 6.74
CA GLU A 172 -29.05 -2.17 7.75
C GLU A 172 -30.15 -1.13 7.99
N GLN A 173 -29.80 0.15 8.12
CA GLN A 173 -30.76 1.24 8.22
C GLN A 173 -31.66 1.28 6.98
N ALA A 174 -31.08 1.18 5.78
CA ALA A 174 -31.81 1.13 4.52
C ALA A 174 -32.84 -0.01 4.50
N SER A 175 -32.53 -1.15 5.11
CA SER A 175 -33.44 -2.30 5.14
C SER A 175 -34.77 -2.00 5.82
N THR A 176 -34.76 -1.13 6.84
CA THR A 176 -35.95 -0.69 7.60
C THR A 176 -36.66 0.53 7.01
N MET A 177 -36.08 1.18 6.01
CA MET A 177 -36.65 2.36 5.35
C MET A 177 -37.60 1.97 4.21
N GLU A 178 -38.56 2.85 3.91
CA GLU A 178 -39.39 2.72 2.72
C GLU A 178 -38.55 3.02 1.48
N ARG A 179 -38.33 2.01 0.63
CA ARG A 179 -37.47 2.04 -0.57
C ARG A 179 -38.24 1.84 -1.87
N SER A 180 -39.56 2.01 -1.86
CA SER A 180 -40.41 1.86 -3.03
C SER A 180 -40.48 3.15 -3.85
N ILE A 181 -40.16 3.04 -5.14
CA ILE A 181 -40.47 4.08 -6.13
C ILE A 181 -41.52 3.49 -7.08
N GLY A 182 -42.78 3.85 -6.85
CA GLY A 182 -43.90 3.25 -7.59
C GLY A 182 -43.98 1.75 -7.33
N SER A 183 -43.85 0.93 -8.38
CA SER A 183 -43.85 -0.54 -8.30
C SER A 183 -42.46 -1.16 -8.09
N PHE A 184 -41.40 -0.35 -8.11
CA PHE A 184 -40.02 -0.83 -8.01
C PHE A 184 -39.49 -0.70 -6.59
N GLN A 185 -38.96 -1.78 -6.03
CA GLN A 185 -38.30 -1.77 -4.73
C GLN A 185 -36.78 -1.70 -4.93
N ILE A 186 -36.16 -0.61 -4.48
CA ILE A 186 -34.71 -0.43 -4.60
C ILE A 186 -34.02 -1.32 -3.56
N PRO A 187 -33.04 -2.16 -3.91
CA PRO A 187 -32.29 -2.97 -2.94
C PRO A 187 -31.61 -2.14 -1.85
N ALA A 188 -31.56 -2.66 -0.61
CA ALA A 188 -31.02 -1.92 0.53
C ALA A 188 -29.53 -1.62 0.34
N GLY A 189 -28.78 -2.58 -0.20
CA GLY A 189 -27.37 -2.44 -0.53
C GLY A 189 -27.07 -1.32 -1.53
N SER A 190 -28.04 -1.01 -2.42
CA SER A 190 -27.85 0.01 -3.45
C SER A 190 -27.84 1.44 -2.92
N LEU A 191 -28.25 1.69 -1.66
CA LEU A 191 -28.10 3.02 -1.06
C LEU A 191 -26.64 3.45 -0.89
N THR A 192 -25.69 2.52 -0.96
CA THR A 192 -24.25 2.84 -1.02
C THR A 192 -23.87 3.67 -2.25
N VAL A 193 -24.73 3.77 -3.27
CA VAL A 193 -24.54 4.66 -4.43
C VAL A 193 -24.36 6.11 -4.05
N PHE A 194 -25.04 6.59 -2.99
CA PHE A 194 -24.88 7.98 -2.53
C PHE A 194 -23.47 8.24 -2.00
N PHE A 195 -22.82 7.23 -1.43
CA PHE A 195 -21.46 7.34 -0.95
C PHE A 195 -20.47 7.34 -2.10
N VAL A 196 -20.68 6.47 -3.09
CA VAL A 196 -19.84 6.44 -4.31
C VAL A 196 -19.98 7.74 -5.11
N ALA A 197 -21.17 8.32 -5.19
CA ALA A 197 -21.42 9.55 -5.94
C ALA A 197 -20.89 10.83 -5.24
N ALA A 198 -20.69 10.79 -3.92
CA ALA A 198 -20.19 11.92 -3.15
C ALA A 198 -18.64 12.04 -3.15
N ILE A 199 -17.94 11.03 -3.69
CA ILE A 199 -16.48 10.95 -3.80
C ILE A 199 -16.06 11.40 -5.21
#